data_AF-A0A257UMT3-F1
#
_entry.id   AF-A0A257UMT3-F1
#
_cell.length_a   1.000
_cell.length_b   1.000
_cell.length_c   1.000
_cell.angle_alpha   90.00
_cell.angle_beta   90.00
_cell.angle_gamma   90.00
#
_symmetry.space_group_name_H-M   'P 1'
#
loop_
_entity.id
_entity.type
_entity.pdbx_description
1 polymer ?
#
loop_
_entity_poly.entity_id
_entity_poly.type
_entity_poly.pdbx_seq_one_letter_code
_entity_poly.pdbx_strand_id
1 'polypeptide(L)'
;MLLPTMHQSTLGTMMLLPGPRMHPLWLTPWLPLLFVVNAILMGFAVVVLEATFSAVAFGRPRETVMLASLSRIVGWIAVGWSVFRVGEVALAGKLGYLNSGYGLAFMAEVLLPLAAAAILLSERRRQAMWQVRGAILLFVGAALHRVDTYLVAFRPGSAFSYFPAVPELLITFGIIAAEVAIYIAVVKTFPILEGPVPAKKTF
;
A
#
# COMPACT_ATOMS: atom_id res chain seq x y z
N MET A 1 4.61 11.43 -14.80
CA MET A 1 3.97 10.13 -14.48
C MET A 1 4.69 8.95 -15.12
N LEU A 2 5.25 9.05 -16.34
CA LEU A 2 5.94 7.94 -17.01
C LEU A 2 7.05 7.26 -16.16
N LEU A 3 7.96 8.04 -15.56
CA LEU A 3 9.06 7.49 -14.77
C LEU A 3 8.61 6.66 -13.55
N PRO A 4 7.74 7.16 -12.63
CA PRO A 4 7.29 6.35 -11.49
C PRO A 4 6.43 5.15 -11.91
N THR A 5 5.62 5.26 -12.97
CA THR A 5 4.86 4.12 -13.47
C THR A 5 5.78 3.04 -14.04
N MET A 6 6.80 3.43 -14.80
CA MET A 6 7.80 2.49 -15.35
C MET A 6 8.61 1.82 -14.25
N HIS A 7 9.00 2.57 -13.21
CA HIS A 7 9.73 2.00 -12.08
C HIS A 7 8.89 0.95 -11.34
N GLN A 8 7.65 1.29 -10.97
CA GLN A 8 6.76 0.37 -10.25
C GLN A 8 6.32 -0.82 -11.12
N SER A 9 6.10 -0.62 -12.42
CA SER A 9 5.77 -1.73 -13.32
C SER A 9 6.94 -2.69 -13.49
N THR A 10 8.18 -2.18 -13.58
CA THR A 10 9.39 -3.00 -13.75
C THR A 10 9.59 -3.92 -12.54
N LEU A 11 9.35 -3.43 -11.33
CA LEU A 11 9.39 -4.24 -10.10
C LEU A 11 8.41 -5.42 -10.14
N GLY A 12 7.22 -5.24 -10.73
CA GLY A 12 6.25 -6.32 -10.97
C GLY A 12 6.71 -7.28 -12.07
N THR A 13 7.25 -6.76 -13.18
CA THR A 13 7.76 -7.58 -14.29
C THR A 13 8.92 -8.47 -13.86
N MET A 14 9.79 -8.00 -12.96
CA MET A 14 10.91 -8.82 -12.46
C MET A 14 10.42 -10.11 -11.78
N MET A 15 9.23 -10.09 -11.18
CA MET A 15 8.64 -11.26 -10.55
C MET A 15 8.03 -12.24 -11.56
N LEU A 16 7.95 -11.90 -12.84
CA LEU A 16 7.61 -12.89 -13.88
C LEU A 16 8.80 -13.79 -14.25
N LEU A 17 10.03 -13.31 -14.06
CA LEU A 17 11.26 -14.03 -14.42
C LEU A 17 11.44 -15.38 -13.74
N PRO A 18 11.09 -15.56 -12.44
CA PRO A 18 11.28 -16.85 -11.77
C PRO A 18 10.31 -17.95 -12.22
N GLY A 19 9.28 -17.61 -13.01
CA GLY A 19 8.34 -18.54 -13.65
C GLY A 19 7.87 -19.67 -12.73
N PRO A 20 8.34 -20.92 -12.92
CA PRO A 20 7.89 -22.09 -12.14
C PRO A 20 8.26 -22.05 -10.65
N ARG A 21 9.14 -21.12 -10.22
CA ARG A 21 9.49 -20.91 -8.81
C ARG A 21 8.51 -20.01 -8.06
N MET A 22 7.54 -19.42 -8.75
CA MET A 22 6.45 -18.67 -8.11
C MET A 22 5.23 -19.54 -7.86
N HIS A 23 4.59 -19.33 -6.71
CA HIS A 23 3.34 -19.98 -6.38
C HIS A 23 2.23 -19.57 -7.37
N PRO A 24 1.42 -20.53 -7.86
CA PRO A 24 0.42 -20.28 -8.89
C PRO A 24 -0.56 -19.13 -8.59
N LEU A 25 -0.88 -18.89 -7.31
CA LEU A 25 -1.77 -17.80 -6.88
C LEU A 25 -1.24 -16.41 -7.22
N TRP A 26 0.08 -16.18 -7.23
CA TRP A 26 0.70 -14.88 -7.51
C TRP A 26 1.35 -14.80 -8.90
N LEU A 27 1.50 -15.93 -9.60
CA LEU A 27 1.98 -15.94 -10.98
C LEU A 27 0.86 -15.50 -11.94
N THR A 28 0.87 -14.22 -12.30
CA THR A 28 -0.07 -13.59 -13.24
C THR A 28 0.65 -12.59 -14.16
N PRO A 29 0.39 -12.57 -15.48
CA PRO A 29 0.96 -11.57 -16.40
C PRO A 29 0.62 -10.12 -16.01
N TRP A 30 -0.39 -9.91 -15.17
CA TRP A 30 -0.86 -8.60 -14.73
C TRP A 30 -0.09 -8.03 -13.53
N LEU A 31 0.93 -8.74 -13.02
CA LEU A 31 1.82 -8.27 -11.95
C LEU A 31 2.31 -6.82 -12.14
N PRO A 32 2.75 -6.37 -13.33
CA PRO A 32 3.20 -5.00 -13.53
C PRO A 32 2.10 -3.96 -13.23
N LEU A 33 0.86 -4.25 -13.63
CA LEU A 33 -0.29 -3.38 -13.38
C LEU A 33 -0.68 -3.39 -11.90
N LEU A 34 -0.72 -4.57 -11.29
CA LEU A 34 -1.03 -4.74 -9.86
C LEU A 34 -0.06 -3.95 -8.99
N PHE A 35 1.23 -3.95 -9.33
CA PHE A 35 2.26 -3.22 -8.60
C PHE A 35 2.11 -1.70 -8.69
N VAL A 36 1.74 -1.18 -9.86
CA VAL A 36 1.48 0.25 -10.06
C VAL A 36 0.26 0.70 -9.26
N VAL A 37 -0.85 -0.04 -9.34
CA VAL A 37 -2.07 0.29 -8.59
C VAL A 37 -1.83 0.15 -7.09
N ASN A 38 -1.12 -0.90 -6.66
CA ASN A 38 -0.75 -1.09 -5.25
C ASN A 38 0.14 0.04 -4.72
N ALA A 39 1.01 0.63 -5.56
CA ALA A 39 1.80 1.79 -5.18
C ALA A 39 0.93 3.04 -4.93
N ILE A 40 -0.15 3.23 -5.70
CA ILE A 40 -1.13 4.31 -5.46
C ILE A 40 -1.83 4.11 -4.10
N LEU A 41 -2.26 2.88 -3.81
CA LEU A 41 -2.92 2.55 -2.53
C LEU A 41 -2.00 2.82 -1.34
N MET A 42 -0.76 2.33 -1.41
CA MET A 42 0.24 2.50 -0.37
C MET A 42 0.63 3.98 -0.20
N GLY A 43 0.84 4.70 -1.31
CA GLY A 43 1.18 6.12 -1.28
C GLY A 43 0.09 6.95 -0.61
N PHE A 44 -1.19 6.69 -0.91
CA PHE A 44 -2.29 7.36 -0.20
C PHE A 44 -2.28 7.06 1.30
N ALA A 45 -2.04 5.82 1.68
CA ALA A 45 -2.00 5.43 3.08
C ALA A 45 -0.89 6.17 3.84
N VAL A 46 0.32 6.25 3.26
CA VAL A 46 1.44 7.02 3.83
C VAL A 46 1.08 8.49 3.98
N VAL A 47 0.48 9.12 2.95
CA VAL A 47 0.07 10.54 3.02
C VAL A 47 -0.93 10.80 4.16
N VAL A 48 -1.90 9.88 4.39
CA VAL A 48 -2.86 10.03 5.51
C VAL A 48 -2.15 9.92 6.85
N LEU A 49 -1.18 9.00 6.98
CA LEU A 49 -0.40 8.82 8.20
C LEU A 49 0.49 10.04 8.46
N GLU A 50 1.25 10.48 7.46
CA GLU A 50 2.10 11.67 7.54
C GLU A 50 1.30 12.93 7.88
N ALA A 51 0.16 13.16 7.20
CA ALA A 51 -0.71 14.30 7.51
C ALA A 51 -1.22 14.26 8.96
N THR A 52 -1.41 13.06 9.53
CA THR A 52 -1.82 12.89 10.91
C THR A 52 -0.66 13.13 11.88
N PHE A 53 0.50 12.55 11.62
CA PHE A 53 1.69 12.76 12.44
C PHE A 53 2.14 14.22 12.42
N SER A 54 2.14 14.88 11.26
CA SER A 54 2.51 16.29 11.12
C SER A 54 1.49 17.22 11.80
N ALA A 55 0.19 16.90 11.76
CA ALA A 55 -0.81 17.67 12.50
C ALA A 55 -0.56 17.59 14.03
N VAL A 56 -0.19 16.42 14.54
CA VAL A 56 0.11 16.21 15.96
C VAL A 56 1.46 16.83 16.35
N ALA A 57 2.51 16.61 15.56
CA ALA A 57 3.87 17.04 15.85
C ALA A 57 4.08 18.55 15.71
N PHE A 58 3.42 19.19 14.73
CA PHE A 58 3.54 20.63 14.46
C PHE A 58 2.32 21.44 14.93
N GLY A 59 1.32 20.80 15.56
CA GLY A 59 0.13 21.48 16.11
C GLY A 59 -0.76 22.15 15.07
N ARG A 60 -0.79 21.64 13.83
CA ARG A 60 -1.52 22.25 12.70
C ARG A 60 -2.89 21.62 12.47
N PRO A 61 -3.88 22.38 11.93
CA PRO A 61 -5.16 21.80 11.55
C PRO A 61 -4.94 20.75 10.45
N ARG A 62 -5.50 19.56 10.67
CA ARG A 62 -5.40 18.47 9.70
C ARG A 62 -6.36 18.71 8.54
N GLU A 63 -5.89 18.50 7.31
CA GLU A 63 -6.66 18.58 6.05
C GLU A 63 -7.67 17.42 5.88
N THR A 64 -8.49 17.19 6.90
CA THR A 64 -9.49 16.13 7.01
C THR A 64 -10.45 16.07 5.84
N VAL A 65 -10.93 17.24 5.37
CA VAL A 65 -11.90 17.35 4.27
C VAL A 65 -11.26 16.95 2.94
N MET A 66 -10.04 17.41 2.67
CA MET A 66 -9.28 17.02 1.48
C MET A 66 -8.95 15.53 1.49
N LEU A 67 -8.49 14.99 2.63
CA LEU A 67 -8.23 13.56 2.76
C LEU A 67 -9.50 12.72 2.60
N ALA A 68 -10.65 13.22 3.03
CA ALA A 68 -11.94 12.54 2.88
C ALA A 68 -12.43 12.47 1.42
N SER A 69 -12.17 13.51 0.61
CA SER A 69 -12.51 13.48 -0.81
C SER A 69 -11.62 12.50 -1.56
N LEU A 70 -10.31 12.50 -1.28
CA LEU A 70 -9.36 11.59 -1.89
C LEU A 70 -9.57 10.12 -1.45
N SER A 71 -9.93 9.91 -0.18
CA SER A 71 -10.30 8.60 0.38
C SER A 71 -11.39 7.90 -0.43
N ARG A 72 -12.37 8.66 -0.95
CA ARG A 72 -13.46 8.07 -1.75
C ARG A 72 -12.94 7.48 -3.06
N ILE A 73 -12.04 8.19 -3.75
CA ILE A 73 -11.43 7.72 -5.00
C ILE A 73 -10.57 6.50 -4.71
N VAL A 74 -9.70 6.59 -3.70
CA VAL A 74 -8.80 5.50 -3.32
C VAL A 74 -9.56 4.27 -2.83
N GLY A 75 -10.68 4.46 -2.14
CA GLY A 75 -11.57 3.36 -1.75
C GLY A 75 -12.09 2.57 -2.96
N TRP A 76 -12.50 3.26 -4.04
CA TRP A 76 -12.89 2.58 -5.27
C TRP A 76 -11.73 1.89 -5.98
N ILE A 77 -10.54 2.50 -5.97
CA ILE A 77 -9.33 1.87 -6.51
C ILE A 77 -8.99 0.60 -5.73
N ALA A 78 -9.10 0.62 -4.40
CA ALA A 78 -8.86 -0.54 -3.55
C ALA A 78 -9.86 -1.67 -3.83
N VAL A 79 -11.16 -1.35 -3.98
CA VAL A 79 -12.16 -2.34 -4.40
C VAL A 79 -11.81 -2.91 -5.77
N GLY A 80 -11.50 -2.05 -6.75
CA GLY A 80 -11.14 -2.47 -8.10
C GLY A 80 -9.93 -3.39 -8.12
N TRP A 81 -8.88 -3.05 -7.36
CA TRP A 81 -7.68 -3.86 -7.21
C TRP A 81 -8.00 -5.23 -6.59
N SER A 82 -8.73 -5.27 -5.47
CA SER A 82 -9.11 -6.52 -4.79
C SER A 82 -10.00 -7.40 -5.66
N VAL A 83 -10.99 -6.83 -6.36
CA VAL A 83 -11.88 -7.57 -7.26
C VAL A 83 -11.09 -8.13 -8.44
N PHE A 84 -10.20 -7.33 -9.03
CA PHE A 84 -9.34 -7.79 -10.12
C PHE A 84 -8.43 -8.94 -9.67
N ARG A 85 -7.84 -8.85 -8.47
CA ARG A 85 -7.00 -9.88 -7.85
C ARG A 85 -7.74 -11.21 -7.65
N VAL A 86 -8.99 -11.16 -7.18
CA VAL A 86 -9.82 -12.37 -7.05
C VAL A 86 -10.25 -12.90 -8.42
N GLY A 87 -10.63 -12.00 -9.33
CA GLY A 87 -11.08 -12.33 -10.68
C GLY A 87 -10.01 -13.06 -11.49
N GLU A 88 -8.76 -12.60 -11.46
CA GLU A 88 -7.68 -13.27 -12.19
C GLU A 88 -7.37 -14.67 -11.65
N VAL A 89 -7.44 -14.88 -10.33
CA VAL A 89 -7.22 -16.20 -9.73
C VAL A 89 -8.39 -17.15 -10.03
N ALA A 90 -9.61 -16.62 -10.06
CA ALA A 90 -10.80 -17.36 -10.46
C ALA A 90 -10.73 -17.79 -11.93
N LEU A 91 -10.38 -16.88 -12.84
CA LEU A 91 -10.22 -17.18 -14.27
C LEU A 91 -9.07 -18.16 -14.54
N ALA A 92 -8.00 -18.10 -13.74
CA ALA A 92 -6.90 -19.06 -13.83
C ALA A 92 -7.27 -20.46 -13.29
N GLY A 93 -8.47 -20.65 -12.70
CA GLY A 93 -8.90 -21.92 -12.13
C GLY A 93 -8.13 -22.33 -10.86
N LYS A 94 -7.42 -21.38 -10.23
CA LYS A 94 -6.48 -21.64 -9.12
C LYS A 94 -7.11 -21.47 -7.74
N LEU A 95 -8.42 -21.29 -7.66
CA LEU A 95 -9.15 -21.13 -6.39
C LEU A 95 -9.00 -22.36 -5.47
N GLY A 96 -8.70 -23.54 -6.01
CA GLY A 96 -8.44 -24.75 -5.22
C GLY A 96 -7.25 -24.60 -4.24
N TYR A 97 -6.31 -23.70 -4.51
CA TYR A 97 -5.17 -23.44 -3.62
C TYR A 97 -5.53 -22.58 -2.40
N LEU A 98 -6.76 -22.05 -2.31
CA LEU A 98 -7.22 -21.22 -1.19
C LEU A 98 -7.35 -21.99 0.13
N ASN A 99 -7.51 -23.32 0.10
CA ASN A 99 -7.58 -24.13 1.32
C ASN A 99 -6.19 -24.48 1.92
N SER A 100 -5.13 -23.91 1.37
CA SER A 100 -3.75 -24.09 1.87
C SER A 100 -3.32 -22.90 2.74
N GLY A 101 -2.19 -23.02 3.45
CA GLY A 101 -1.61 -21.89 4.19
C GLY A 101 -1.35 -20.65 3.32
N TYR A 102 -1.09 -20.84 2.01
CA TYR A 102 -0.97 -19.75 1.03
C TYR A 102 -2.29 -19.05 0.76
N GLY A 103 -3.40 -19.77 0.86
CA GLY A 103 -4.73 -19.19 0.71
C GLY A 103 -5.07 -18.19 1.81
N LEU A 104 -4.61 -18.42 3.04
CA LEU A 104 -4.79 -17.46 4.14
C LEU A 104 -4.05 -16.14 3.88
N ALA A 105 -2.82 -16.20 3.37
CA ALA A 105 -2.05 -15.01 2.98
C ALA A 105 -2.77 -14.24 1.85
N PHE A 106 -3.20 -14.95 0.80
CA PHE A 106 -3.99 -14.35 -0.29
C PHE A 106 -5.32 -13.75 0.20
N MET A 107 -6.01 -14.41 1.13
CA MET A 107 -7.23 -13.86 1.70
C MET A 107 -6.94 -12.60 2.52
N ALA A 108 -5.85 -12.58 3.29
CA ALA A 108 -5.43 -11.38 4.01
C ALA A 108 -5.08 -10.22 3.05
N GLU A 109 -4.33 -10.50 1.96
CA GLU A 109 -3.95 -9.49 0.96
C GLU A 109 -5.18 -8.85 0.30
N VAL A 110 -6.26 -9.60 0.11
CA VAL A 110 -7.51 -9.12 -0.52
C VAL A 110 -8.45 -8.46 0.49
N LEU A 111 -8.63 -9.08 1.67
CA LEU A 111 -9.60 -8.65 2.66
C LEU A 111 -9.18 -7.35 3.37
N LEU A 112 -7.89 -7.11 3.57
CA LEU A 112 -7.41 -5.90 4.24
C LEU A 112 -7.67 -4.62 3.42
N PRO A 113 -7.34 -4.55 2.11
CA PRO A 113 -7.73 -3.43 1.27
C PRO A 113 -9.25 -3.29 1.11
N LEU A 114 -10.01 -4.40 1.12
CA LEU A 114 -11.48 -4.33 1.12
C LEU A 114 -12.04 -3.75 2.42
N ALA A 115 -11.49 -4.14 3.58
CA ALA A 115 -11.87 -3.58 4.88
C ALA A 115 -11.51 -2.09 4.95
N ALA A 116 -10.35 -1.70 4.42
CA ALA A 116 -9.98 -0.30 4.27
C ALA A 116 -10.99 0.43 3.37
N ALA A 117 -11.31 -0.12 2.20
CA ALA A 117 -12.26 0.48 1.27
C ALA A 117 -13.66 0.66 1.89
N ALA A 118 -14.14 -0.30 2.67
CA ALA A 118 -15.41 -0.18 3.40
C ALA A 118 -15.42 1.04 4.32
N ILE A 119 -14.30 1.32 5.01
CA ILE A 119 -14.16 2.52 5.84
C ILE A 119 -14.07 3.78 4.97
N LEU A 120 -13.22 3.78 3.94
CA LEU A 120 -12.93 4.94 3.09
C LEU A 120 -14.12 5.35 2.21
N LEU A 121 -15.03 4.44 1.88
CA LEU A 121 -16.25 4.71 1.11
C LEU A 121 -17.42 5.11 2.01
N SER A 122 -17.42 4.71 3.28
CA SER A 122 -18.46 5.09 4.25
C SER A 122 -18.36 6.55 4.68
N GLU A 123 -19.40 7.09 5.33
CA GLU A 123 -19.37 8.44 5.93
C GLU A 123 -18.34 8.55 7.09
N ARG A 124 -17.85 7.42 7.62
CA ARG A 124 -16.78 7.40 8.62
C ARG A 124 -15.49 8.04 8.10
N ARG A 125 -15.28 8.09 6.77
CA ARG A 125 -14.15 8.79 6.15
C ARG A 125 -14.04 10.28 6.52
N ARG A 126 -15.10 10.91 7.04
CA ARG A 126 -15.05 12.31 7.50
C ARG A 126 -14.38 12.47 8.87
N GLN A 127 -14.25 11.39 9.63
CA GLN A 127 -13.67 11.40 10.97
C GLN A 127 -12.18 11.03 10.93
N ALA A 128 -11.35 11.77 11.66
CA ALA A 128 -9.91 11.60 11.61
C ALA A 128 -9.43 10.21 12.05
N MET A 129 -10.00 9.69 13.14
CA MET A 129 -9.69 8.37 13.66
C MET A 129 -9.92 7.27 12.62
N TRP A 130 -11.03 7.34 11.86
CA TRP A 130 -11.36 6.33 10.86
C TRP A 130 -10.53 6.45 9.59
N GLN A 131 -10.11 7.66 9.20
CA GLN A 131 -9.14 7.83 8.11
C GLN A 131 -7.81 7.15 8.43
N VAL A 132 -7.30 7.32 9.67
CA VAL A 132 -6.06 6.68 10.10
C VAL A 132 -6.21 5.16 10.12
N ARG A 133 -7.31 4.63 10.69
CA ARG A 133 -7.59 3.19 10.69
C ARG A 133 -7.68 2.61 9.29
N GLY A 134 -8.38 3.30 8.38
CA GLY A 134 -8.47 2.92 6.98
C GLY A 134 -7.12 2.94 6.28
N ALA A 135 -6.30 3.96 6.53
CA ALA A 135 -4.95 4.06 5.99
C ALA A 135 -4.04 2.92 6.50
N ILE A 136 -4.08 2.58 7.79
CA ILE A 136 -3.29 1.47 8.35
C ILE A 136 -3.69 0.15 7.66
N LEU A 137 -4.99 -0.14 7.57
CA LEU A 137 -5.47 -1.36 6.91
C LEU A 137 -5.06 -1.42 5.43
N LEU A 138 -5.16 -0.28 4.73
CA LEU A 138 -4.76 -0.17 3.33
C LEU A 138 -3.25 -0.37 3.17
N PHE A 139 -2.45 0.25 4.04
CA PHE A 139 -0.99 0.13 4.04
C PHE A 139 -0.57 -1.32 4.29
N VAL A 140 -1.11 -1.96 5.33
CA VAL A 140 -0.78 -3.35 5.67
C VAL A 140 -1.21 -4.29 4.55
N GLY A 141 -2.41 -4.13 3.97
CA GLY A 141 -2.84 -4.94 2.84
C GLY A 141 -1.96 -4.76 1.60
N ALA A 142 -1.62 -3.52 1.25
CA ALA A 142 -0.75 -3.23 0.12
C ALA A 142 0.71 -3.67 0.36
N ALA A 143 1.19 -3.64 1.60
CA ALA A 143 2.50 -4.14 1.98
C ALA A 143 2.55 -5.67 1.96
N LEU A 144 1.47 -6.33 2.42
CA LEU A 144 1.34 -7.78 2.32
C LEU A 144 1.41 -8.25 0.88
N HIS A 145 0.79 -7.56 -0.08
CA HIS A 145 0.96 -7.91 -1.50
C HIS A 145 2.44 -7.94 -1.94
N ARG A 146 3.26 -7.00 -1.44
CA ARG A 146 4.71 -6.97 -1.71
C ARG A 146 5.42 -8.14 -1.05
N VAL A 147 5.17 -8.37 0.23
CA VAL A 147 5.76 -9.49 0.99
C VAL A 147 5.35 -10.82 0.36
N ASP A 148 4.10 -10.97 0.00
CA ASP A 148 3.57 -12.20 -0.58
C ASP A 148 4.22 -12.47 -1.93
N THR A 149 4.33 -11.46 -2.80
CA THR A 149 4.94 -11.63 -4.12
C THR A 149 6.43 -11.94 -4.02
N TYR A 150 7.17 -11.26 -3.13
CA TYR A 150 8.64 -11.38 -3.05
C TYR A 150 9.14 -12.54 -2.17
N LEU A 151 8.43 -12.86 -1.09
CA LEU A 151 8.91 -13.81 -0.06
C LEU A 151 8.02 -15.05 0.06
N VAL A 152 6.70 -14.90 0.03
CA VAL A 152 5.79 -16.04 0.28
C VAL A 152 5.60 -16.87 -0.99
N ALA A 153 5.38 -16.21 -2.12
CA ALA A 153 5.15 -16.85 -3.40
C ALA A 153 6.43 -17.37 -4.03
N PHE A 154 7.59 -16.76 -3.75
CA PHE A 154 8.85 -17.15 -4.35
C PHE A 154 9.52 -18.29 -3.58
N ARG A 155 9.65 -19.46 -4.22
CA ARG A 155 10.32 -20.64 -3.67
C ARG A 155 11.57 -20.96 -4.49
N PRO A 156 12.77 -20.59 -4.02
CA PRO A 156 14.02 -20.87 -4.73
C PRO A 156 14.42 -22.36 -4.70
N GLY A 157 13.91 -23.16 -3.75
CA GLY A 157 14.11 -24.61 -3.62
C GLY A 157 13.55 -25.18 -2.29
N SER A 158 13.45 -26.50 -2.14
CA SER A 158 12.87 -27.16 -0.95
C SER A 158 13.72 -27.04 0.33
N ALA A 159 15.00 -26.72 0.20
CA ALA A 159 15.95 -26.61 1.31
C ALA A 159 16.22 -25.16 1.77
N PHE A 160 15.54 -24.17 1.17
CA PHE A 160 15.80 -22.76 1.46
C PHE A 160 14.58 -22.11 2.13
N SER A 161 14.77 -21.68 3.37
CA SER A 161 13.82 -20.85 4.11
C SER A 161 14.47 -19.49 4.34
N TYR A 162 13.81 -18.42 3.92
CA TYR A 162 14.30 -17.07 4.17
C TYR A 162 13.74 -16.55 5.49
N PHE A 163 14.63 -16.14 6.38
CA PHE A 163 14.31 -15.35 7.56
C PHE A 163 15.24 -14.15 7.60
N PRO A 164 14.73 -12.92 7.76
CA PRO A 164 15.54 -11.72 7.63
C PRO A 164 16.64 -11.72 8.70
N ALA A 165 17.88 -11.52 8.26
CA ALA A 165 19.01 -11.42 9.18
C ALA A 165 18.96 -10.08 9.93
N VAL A 166 19.54 -10.03 11.13
CA VAL A 166 19.62 -8.79 11.94
C VAL A 166 20.18 -7.61 11.13
N PRO A 167 21.24 -7.75 10.31
CA PRO A 167 21.73 -6.65 9.48
C PRO A 167 20.71 -6.15 8.44
N GLU A 168 19.90 -7.03 7.85
CA GLU A 168 18.87 -6.65 6.87
C GLU A 168 17.76 -5.80 7.53
N LEU A 169 17.39 -6.17 8.75
CA LEU A 169 16.46 -5.40 9.57
C LEU A 169 17.04 -4.03 9.94
N LEU A 170 18.31 -3.97 10.36
CA LEU A 170 18.98 -2.72 10.69
C LEU A 170 19.08 -1.78 9.48
N ILE A 171 19.39 -2.30 8.29
CA ILE A 171 19.41 -1.50 7.06
C ILE A 171 18.02 -0.95 6.77
N THR A 172 16.97 -1.79 6.89
CA THR A 172 15.59 -1.37 6.63
C THR A 172 15.15 -0.28 7.59
N PHE A 173 15.37 -0.46 8.90
CA PHE A 173 15.06 0.57 9.90
C PHE A 173 15.92 1.83 9.73
N GLY A 174 17.18 1.67 9.32
CA GLY A 174 18.08 2.79 9.04
C GLY A 174 17.59 3.64 7.87
N ILE A 175 17.12 3.02 6.78
CA ILE A 175 16.55 3.74 5.63
C ILE A 175 15.29 4.50 6.04
N ILE A 176 14.37 3.87 6.78
CA ILE A 176 13.15 4.53 7.27
C ILE A 176 13.50 5.69 8.20
N ALA A 177 14.45 5.51 9.11
CA ALA A 177 14.90 6.57 10.01
C ALA A 177 15.53 7.74 9.24
N ALA A 178 16.34 7.44 8.21
CA ALA A 178 16.93 8.45 7.34
C ALA A 178 15.86 9.22 6.55
N GLU A 179 14.85 8.53 6.01
CA GLU A 179 13.72 9.14 5.31
C GLU A 179 12.97 10.13 6.22
N VAL A 180 12.64 9.71 7.45
CA VAL A 180 12.00 10.58 8.44
C VAL A 180 12.88 11.77 8.82
N ALA A 181 14.19 11.55 9.02
CA ALA A 181 15.13 12.61 9.36
C ALA A 181 15.25 13.66 8.23
N ILE A 182 15.32 13.20 6.97
CA ILE A 182 15.34 14.07 5.79
C ILE A 182 14.03 14.84 5.68
N TYR A 183 12.88 14.18 5.87
CA TYR A 183 11.57 14.84 5.87
C TYR A 183 11.52 15.98 6.90
N ILE A 184 11.95 15.73 8.14
CA ILE A 184 11.98 16.74 9.20
C ILE A 184 12.92 17.89 8.86
N ALA A 185 14.12 17.60 8.33
CA ALA A 185 15.07 18.62 7.91
C ALA A 185 14.47 19.52 6.81
N VAL A 186 13.87 18.91 5.79
CA VAL A 186 13.23 19.62 4.66
C VAL A 186 12.08 20.50 5.13
N VAL A 187 11.17 19.99 5.98
CA VAL A 187 10.03 20.75 6.51
C VAL A 187 10.47 21.91 7.41
N LYS A 188 11.59 21.78 8.13
CA LYS A 188 12.15 22.86 8.97
C LYS A 188 12.94 23.90 8.17
N THR A 189 13.55 23.51 7.06
CA THR A 189 14.37 24.42 6.23
C THR A 189 13.54 25.18 5.21
N PHE A 190 12.50 24.58 4.64
CA PHE A 190 11.69 25.18 3.57
C PHE A 190 10.25 25.43 4.04
N PRO A 191 9.60 26.53 3.58
CA PRO A 191 8.22 26.87 3.93
C PRO A 191 7.20 26.00 3.17
N ILE A 192 7.30 24.68 3.31
CA ILE A 192 6.48 23.69 2.57
C ILE A 192 5.07 23.60 3.17
N LEU A 193 4.97 23.74 4.49
CA LEU A 193 3.69 23.68 5.19
C LEU A 193 3.00 25.05 5.22
N GLU A 194 3.71 26.15 4.96
CA GLU A 194 3.21 27.53 5.00
C GLU A 194 2.62 27.95 3.64
N GLY A 195 1.61 27.22 3.16
CA GLY A 195 0.75 27.72 2.10
C GLY A 195 -0.25 28.75 2.65
N PRO A 196 -0.62 29.81 1.91
CA PRO A 196 -1.62 30.77 2.37
C PRO A 196 -2.93 30.04 2.70
N VAL A 197 -3.50 30.35 3.85
CA VAL A 197 -4.81 29.81 4.29
C VAL A 197 -5.83 30.09 3.17
N PRO A 198 -6.50 29.07 2.62
CA PRO A 198 -7.48 29.29 1.56
C PRO A 198 -8.56 30.24 2.09
N ALA A 199 -8.81 31.32 1.35
CA ALA A 199 -9.80 32.33 1.72
C ALA A 199 -11.14 31.64 2.04
N LYS A 200 -11.65 31.90 3.24
CA LYS A 200 -12.99 31.47 3.66
C LYS A 200 -13.98 31.93 2.58
N LYS A 201 -14.57 30.98 1.83
CA LYS A 201 -15.68 31.31 0.94
C LYS A 201 -16.86 31.73 1.82
N THR A 202 -17.06 33.04 1.95
CA THR A 202 -18.31 33.63 2.43
C THR A 202 -19.32 33.48 1.31
N PHE A 203 -20.28 32.58 1.50
CA PHE A 203 -21.60 32.63 0.86
C PHE A 203 -22.64 32.54 1.98
#